data_AF-A0A946XR71-F1
#
_entry.id   AF-A0A946XR71-F1
#
_cell.length_a   1.000
_cell.length_b   1.000
_cell.length_c   1.000
_cell.angle_alpha   90.00
_cell.angle_beta   90.00
_cell.angle_gamma   90.00
#
_symmetry.space_group_name_H-M   'P 1'
#
loop_
_entity.id
_entity.type
_entity.pdbx_description
1 polymer ?
#
loop_
_entity_poly.entity_id
_entity_poly.type
_entity_poly.pdbx_seq_one_letter_code
_entity_poly.pdbx_strand_id
1 'polypeptide(L)' 'MKRLLVLLSPLVFLFLAVPWYFVEPSSARLFGIPFWFIYAIAGSISFAILMAVFIGCYWEISARSEEDDDQY' A
#
# COMPACT_ATOMS: atom_id res chain seq x y z
N MET A 1 -5.73 1.06 -19.28
CA MET A 1 -6.00 2.06 -18.21
C MET A 1 -6.33 1.44 -16.84
N LYS A 2 -7.18 0.40 -16.74
CA LYS A 2 -7.53 -0.26 -15.45
C LYS A 2 -6.33 -0.90 -14.73
N ARG A 3 -5.40 -1.54 -15.45
CA ARG A 3 -4.14 -2.13 -14.91
C ARG A 3 -3.26 -1.09 -14.21
N LEU A 4 -3.08 0.08 -14.83
CA LEU A 4 -2.30 1.17 -14.25
C LEU A 4 -2.91 1.69 -12.94
N LEU A 5 -4.23 1.79 -12.84
CA LEU A 5 -4.90 2.19 -11.60
C LEU A 5 -4.71 1.16 -10.48
N VAL A 6 -4.76 -0.14 -10.81
CA VAL A 6 -4.49 -1.22 -9.86
C VAL A 6 -3.02 -1.22 -9.42
N LEU A 7 -2.07 -0.90 -10.30
CA LEU A 7 -0.65 -0.81 -9.94
C LEU A 7 -0.30 0.48 -9.18
N LEU A 8 -0.96 1.60 -9.48
CA LEU A 8 -0.74 2.88 -8.79
C LEU A 8 -1.40 2.93 -7.41
N SER A 9 -2.55 2.27 -7.22
CA SER A 9 -3.26 2.22 -5.94
C SER A 9 -2.35 1.83 -4.76
N PRO A 10 -1.59 0.73 -4.81
CA PRO A 10 -0.70 0.36 -3.71
C PRO A 10 0.50 1.28 -3.58
N LEU A 11 0.96 1.91 -4.67
CA LEU A 11 2.01 2.92 -4.58
C LEU A 11 1.53 4.16 -3.82
N VAL A 12 0.31 4.62 -4.08
CA VAL A 12 -0.34 5.73 -3.35
C VAL A 12 -0.60 5.34 -1.90
N PHE A 13 -1.07 4.11 -1.65
CA PHE A 13 -1.29 3.62 -0.29
C PHE A 13 0.01 3.49 0.51
N LEU A 14 1.09 3.03 -0.14
CA LEU A 14 2.42 2.98 0.46
C LEU A 14 2.93 4.39 0.76
N PHE A 15 2.72 5.34 -0.16
CA PHE A 15 3.06 6.74 0.06
C PHE A 15 2.26 7.34 1.22
N LEU A 16 0.98 7.00 1.40
CA LEU A 16 0.20 7.43 2.57
C LEU A 16 0.62 6.73 3.86
N ALA A 17 1.00 5.45 3.78
CA ALA A 17 1.40 4.65 4.93
C ALA A 17 2.78 5.05 5.47
N VAL A 18 3.65 5.56 4.61
CA VAL A 18 4.91 6.18 5.04
C VAL A 18 4.58 7.53 5.68
N PRO A 19 4.90 7.72 6.95
CA PRO A 19 4.63 8.97 7.61
C PRO A 19 5.69 10.00 7.23
N TRP A 20 5.46 10.71 6.13
CA TRP A 20 6.20 11.92 5.76
C TRP A 20 6.10 13.04 6.83
N TYR A 21 5.23 12.82 7.83
CA TYR A 21 4.88 13.75 8.91
C TYR A 21 5.83 13.71 10.13
N PHE A 22 6.75 12.74 10.24
CA PHE A 22 7.70 12.68 11.37
C PHE A 22 9.00 13.45 11.12
N VAL A 23 8.89 14.66 10.56
CA VAL A 23 10.03 15.58 10.44
C VAL A 23 10.51 16.06 11.82
N GLU A 24 9.61 16.05 12.82
CA GLU A 24 9.95 16.26 14.23
C GLU A 24 9.41 15.11 15.08
N PRO A 25 10.23 14.47 15.93
CA PRO A 25 9.74 13.50 16.89
C PRO A 25 8.87 14.24 17.90
N SER A 26 7.55 14.23 17.66
CA SER A 26 6.61 14.83 18.60
C SER A 26 6.79 14.16 19.96
N SER A 27 6.88 14.97 21.02
CA SER A 27 7.03 14.50 22.40
C SER A 27 5.76 13.80 22.92
N ALA A 28 4.71 13.75 22.11
CA ALA A 28 3.46 13.06 22.37
C ALA A 28 3.68 11.55 22.45
N ARG A 29 3.68 11.05 23.67
CA ARG A 29 3.72 9.63 24.00
C ARG A 29 2.34 9.17 24.44
N LEU A 30 1.89 8.07 23.87
CA LEU A 30 0.68 7.38 24.29
C LEU A 30 1.10 6.05 24.91
N PHE A 31 0.75 5.83 26.18
CA PHE A 31 1.22 4.65 26.94
C PHE A 31 2.76 4.50 27.02
N GLY A 32 3.50 5.62 26.95
CA GLY A 32 4.97 5.61 26.94
C GLY A 32 5.59 5.30 25.56
N ILE A 33 4.78 4.96 24.57
CA ILE A 33 5.20 4.67 23.21
C ILE A 33 5.03 5.93 22.34
N PRO A 34 6.01 6.26 21.48
CA PRO A 34 5.85 7.36 20.55
C PRO A 34 4.68 7.12 19.60
N PHE A 35 3.87 8.15 19.34
CA PHE A 35 2.71 8.03 18.45
C PHE A 35 3.08 7.56 17.05
N TRP A 36 4.30 7.89 16.60
CA TRP A 36 4.82 7.48 15.31
C TRP A 36 4.96 5.98 15.13
N PHE A 37 5.29 5.28 16.22
CA PHE A 37 5.43 3.84 16.21
C PHE A 37 4.07 3.15 16.01
N ILE A 38 3.04 3.64 16.70
CA ILE A 38 1.66 3.14 16.56
C ILE A 38 1.16 3.39 15.14
N TYR A 39 1.42 4.58 14.59
CA TYR A 39 1.05 4.92 13.22
C TYR A 39 1.74 4.01 12.19
N ALA A 40 3.03 3.74 12.35
CA ALA A 40 3.78 2.85 11.47
C ALA A 40 3.24 1.41 11.49
N ILE A 41 2.89 0.88 12.67
CA ILE A 41 2.27 -0.46 12.80
C ILE A 41 0.89 -0.48 12.15
N ALA A 42 0.05 0.51 12.40
CA ALA A 42 -1.28 0.57 11.79
C ALA A 42 -1.20 0.68 10.27
N GLY A 43 -0.25 1.48 9.76
CA GLY A 43 0.04 1.62 8.33
C GLY A 43 0.52 0.30 7.70
N SER A 44 1.41 -0.44 8.36
CA SER A 44 1.92 -1.71 7.82
C SER A 44 0.84 -2.80 7.77
N ILE A 45 0.01 -2.91 8.81
CA ILE A 45 -1.12 -3.84 8.83
C ILE A 45 -2.10 -3.49 7.70
N SER A 46 -2.44 -2.21 7.56
CA SER A 46 -3.35 -1.76 6.50
C SER A 46 -2.80 -2.05 5.11
N PHE A 47 -1.51 -1.82 4.90
CA PHE A 47 -0.84 -2.13 3.63
C PHE A 47 -0.80 -3.63 3.34
N ALA A 48 -0.52 -4.47 4.35
CA ALA A 48 -0.51 -5.92 4.19
C ALA A 48 -1.90 -6.46 3.84
N ILE A 49 -2.97 -5.95 4.46
CA ILE A 49 -4.35 -6.29 4.13
C ILE A 49 -4.68 -5.85 2.69
N LEU A 50 -4.31 -4.63 2.32
CA LEU A 50 -4.50 -4.12 0.97
C LEU A 50 -3.80 -5.03 -0.06
N MET A 51 -2.54 -5.40 0.19
CA MET A 51 -1.80 -6.35 -0.65
C MET A 51 -2.47 -7.71 -0.74
N ALA A 52 -2.95 -8.26 0.38
CA ALA A 52 -3.67 -9.53 0.38
C ALA A 52 -4.94 -9.49 -0.48
N VAL A 53 -5.70 -8.38 -0.43
CA VAL A 53 -6.89 -8.17 -1.27
C VAL A 53 -6.50 -8.01 -2.74
N PHE A 54 -5.42 -7.27 -3.04
CA PHE A 54 -4.95 -7.10 -4.41
C PHE A 54 -4.48 -8.42 -5.01
N ILE A 55 -3.73 -9.21 -4.23
CA ILE A 55 -3.30 -10.55 -4.61
C ILE A 55 -4.51 -11.48 -4.76
N GLY A 56 -5.52 -11.40 -3.91
CA GLY A 56 -6.70 -12.28 -4.01
C GLY A 56 -7.64 -11.94 -5.17
N CYS A 57 -7.92 -10.65 -5.39
CA CYS A 57 -8.95 -10.21 -6.34
C CYS A 57 -8.39 -9.79 -7.71
N TYR A 58 -7.13 -9.37 -7.78
CA TYR A 58 -6.53 -8.79 -9.00
C TYR A 58 -5.36 -9.60 -9.54
N TRP A 59 -5.10 -10.81 -9.01
CA TRP A 59 -4.05 -11.70 -9.52
C TRP A 59 -4.15 -11.92 -11.03
N GLU A 60 -5.35 -12.24 -11.53
CA GLU A 60 -5.58 -12.47 -12.97
C GLU A 60 -5.33 -11.23 -13.82
N ILE A 61 -5.56 -10.03 -13.27
CA ILE A 61 -5.34 -8.76 -13.98
C ILE A 61 -3.84 -8.43 -14.08
N SER A 62 -3.03 -8.84 -13.08
CA SER A 62 -1.57 -8.73 -13.14
C SER A 62 -0.91 -9.86 -13.95
N ALA A 63 -1.49 -11.06 -13.92
CA ALA A 63 -0.97 -12.25 -14.61
C ALA A 63 -1.31 -12.29 -16.11
N ARG A 64 -2.26 -11.46 -16.57
CA ARG A 64 -2.54 -11.31 -18.00
C ARG A 64 -1.38 -10.55 -18.67
N SER A 65 -0.47 -11.30 -19.29
CA SER A 65 0.47 -10.75 -20.25
C SER A 65 -0.33 -10.18 -21.43
N GLU A 66 0.12 -9.04 -21.95
CA GLU A 66 -0.43 -8.40 -23.15
C GLU A 66 -0.21 -9.22 -24.44
N GLU A 67 0.19 -10.50 -24.33
CA GLU A 67 0.67 -11.30 -25.46
C GLU A 67 -0.43 -11.99 -26.28
N ASP A 68 -1.71 -11.77 -25.96
CA ASP A 68 -2.84 -12.43 -26.65
C ASP A 68 -3.68 -11.49 -27.56
N ASP A 69 -3.24 -10.25 -27.81
CA ASP A 69 -3.92 -9.36 -28.77
C ASP A 69 -3.21 -9.27 -30.14
N ASP A 70 -2.13 -10.04 -30.37
CA ASP A 70 -1.33 -9.98 -31.61
C ASP A 70 -1.38 -11.26 -32.48
N GLN A 71 -2.15 -12.29 -32.12
CA GLN A 71 -2.31 -13.49 -32.96
C GLN A 71 -3.71 -13.64 -33.57
N TYR A 72 -3.81 -13.09 -34.78
CA TYR A 72 -4.73 -13.40 -35.89
C TYR A 72 -6.24 -13.14 -35.74
#